data_AF-A0AAU9NDT0-F1
#
_entry.id   AF-A0AAU9NDT0-F1
#
_cell.length_a   1.000
_cell.length_b   1.000
_cell.length_c   1.000
_cell.angle_alpha   90.00
_cell.angle_beta   90.00
_cell.angle_gamma   90.00
#
_symmetry.space_group_name_H-M   'P 1'
#
loop_
_entity.id
_entity.type
_entity.pdbx_description
1 polymer ?
#
loop_
_entity_poly.entity_id
_entity_poly.type
_entity_poly.pdbx_seq_one_letter_code
_entity_poly.pdbx_strand_id
1 'polypeptide(L)'
;MEAIRKQATKLREQVARQQQAVFKQFGGGGYGGSDNVVTDEAELMLHQKLERLYISTRAAKHFQRDIVRGVEGYIVTGSKQVEIGNKLSEDSRKYGIENTCTSGNTLSRAAVNFSRARAQMEKERGNLLKSFGTQVAEPLRAMVMGAPLEDARHLAQRYDRMRQEAEAQVIEVSKRQTKVMEGTGNPELFARLEAAESKLQDLKSNMSILGKEAASAMAAVESQQQNMTLQRLISMIESERAYHEKVIQILDHLEGEMVSERQRIEAAPPTPTMETPPPPFSPPSYEEINNNTSPSPMQNGSNDGGNYFLGEAMFSYDAESDVELNLSSGDFVVIRKVSNNGWAEGECKGKAGWFPVEYVERRERVLASKVTQVY
;
A
#
# COMPACT_ATOMS: atom_id res chain seq x y z
N MET A 1 -3.91 -34.00 6.16
CA MET A 1 -2.53 -34.15 6.69
C MET A 1 -2.45 -33.92 8.20
N GLU A 2 -3.02 -32.84 8.74
CA GLU A 2 -2.94 -32.51 10.17
C GLU A 2 -3.78 -33.42 11.10
N ALA A 3 -4.96 -33.85 10.63
CA ALA A 3 -5.78 -34.84 11.33
C ALA A 3 -5.08 -36.20 11.49
N ILE A 4 -4.33 -36.61 10.47
CA ILE A 4 -3.55 -37.86 10.46
C ILE A 4 -2.37 -37.76 11.46
N ARG A 5 -1.70 -36.60 11.53
CA ARG A 5 -0.66 -36.37 12.56
C ARG A 5 -1.22 -36.39 13.98
N LYS A 6 -2.39 -35.78 14.21
CA LYS A 6 -3.07 -35.81 15.52
C LYS A 6 -3.53 -37.22 15.91
N GLN A 7 -3.96 -38.04 14.95
CA GLN A 7 -4.25 -39.45 15.21
C GLN A 7 -2.97 -40.25 15.51
N ALA A 8 -1.87 -39.98 14.79
CA ALA A 8 -0.61 -40.64 15.04
C ALA A 8 0.00 -40.30 16.41
N THR A 9 -0.10 -39.05 16.88
CA THR A 9 0.34 -38.68 18.24
C THR A 9 -0.54 -39.31 19.32
N LYS A 10 -1.87 -39.30 19.15
CA LYS A 10 -2.79 -40.01 20.08
C LYS A 10 -2.51 -41.51 20.14
N LEU A 11 -2.24 -42.14 19.00
CA LEU A 11 -1.90 -43.56 18.95
C LEU A 11 -0.55 -43.84 19.62
N ARG A 12 0.45 -42.98 19.41
CA ARG A 12 1.74 -43.08 20.13
C ARG A 12 1.59 -42.94 21.64
N GLU A 13 0.80 -41.97 22.12
CA GLU A 13 0.51 -41.83 23.55
C GLU A 13 -0.23 -43.05 24.11
N GLN A 14 -1.20 -43.59 23.36
CA GLN A 14 -1.95 -44.77 23.77
C GLN A 14 -1.06 -46.02 23.84
N VAL A 15 -0.15 -46.18 22.87
CA VAL A 15 0.85 -47.25 22.85
C VAL A 15 1.85 -47.09 24.01
N ALA A 16 2.33 -45.87 24.27
CA ALA A 16 3.22 -45.60 25.40
C ALA A 16 2.56 -45.95 26.74
N ARG A 17 1.30 -45.55 26.94
CA ARG A 17 0.53 -45.90 28.15
C ARG A 17 0.29 -47.40 28.28
N GLN A 18 -0.02 -48.10 27.19
CA GLN A 18 -0.19 -49.56 27.20
C GLN A 18 1.13 -50.29 27.50
N GLN A 19 2.24 -49.87 26.89
CA GLN A 19 3.56 -50.42 27.19
C GLN A 19 3.91 -50.23 28.67
N GLN A 20 3.63 -49.06 29.24
CA GLN A 20 3.89 -48.76 30.64
C GLN A 20 3.00 -49.57 31.60
N ALA A 21 1.73 -49.83 31.23
CA ALA A 21 0.84 -50.72 31.98
C ALA A 21 1.34 -52.18 31.97
N VAL A 22 1.85 -52.64 30.83
CA VAL A 22 2.48 -53.96 30.69
C VAL A 22 3.77 -54.03 31.54
N PHE A 23 4.62 -53.01 31.51
CA PHE A 23 5.82 -52.94 32.36
C PHE A 23 5.47 -52.92 33.86
N LYS A 24 4.40 -52.23 34.28
CA LYS A 24 3.92 -52.29 35.68
C LYS A 24 3.37 -53.67 36.06
N GLN A 25 2.71 -54.37 35.14
CA GLN A 25 2.09 -55.66 35.40
C GLN A 25 3.11 -56.82 35.41
N PHE A 26 4.19 -56.72 34.63
CA PHE A 26 5.21 -57.76 34.51
C PHE A 26 6.57 -57.43 35.15
N GLY A 27 6.82 -56.16 35.53
CA GLY A 27 8.04 -55.72 36.23
C GLY A 27 7.95 -55.72 37.76
N GLY A 28 6.80 -56.14 38.32
CA GLY A 28 6.51 -56.14 39.76
C GLY A 28 7.17 -57.26 40.57
N GLY A 29 8.32 -57.78 40.13
CA GLY A 29 9.09 -58.79 40.83
C GLY A 29 10.16 -58.18 41.73
N GLY A 30 9.78 -57.76 42.94
CA GLY A 30 10.68 -57.63 44.10
C GLY A 30 11.68 -56.46 44.11
N TYR A 31 11.46 -55.54 45.05
CA TYR A 31 12.48 -54.59 45.58
C TYR A 31 13.11 -53.61 44.57
N GLY A 32 12.36 -52.57 44.17
CA GLY A 32 12.87 -51.54 43.26
C GLY A 32 12.12 -50.21 43.25
N GLY A 33 11.75 -49.69 44.43
CA GLY A 33 11.59 -48.26 44.74
C GLY A 33 10.52 -47.43 44.01
N SER A 34 9.64 -46.77 44.78
CA SER A 34 8.75 -45.70 44.30
C SER A 34 9.49 -44.60 43.52
N ASP A 35 10.78 -44.43 43.76
CA ASP A 35 11.67 -43.46 43.12
C ASP A 35 11.85 -43.69 41.60
N ASN A 36 11.86 -44.95 41.14
CA ASN A 36 11.96 -45.26 39.71
C ASN A 36 10.67 -44.87 38.96
N VAL A 37 9.51 -45.11 39.58
CA VAL A 37 8.20 -44.74 39.00
C VAL A 37 8.02 -43.23 38.94
N VAL A 38 8.44 -42.51 39.99
CA VAL A 38 8.39 -41.04 40.05
C VAL A 38 9.35 -40.39 39.04
N THR A 39 10.54 -40.97 38.86
CA THR A 39 11.52 -40.50 37.88
C THR A 39 11.00 -40.67 36.43
N ASP A 40 10.36 -41.80 36.14
CA ASP A 40 9.81 -42.08 34.81
C ASP A 40 8.57 -41.20 34.49
N GLU A 41 7.78 -40.81 35.49
CA GLU A 41 6.67 -39.87 35.30
C GLU A 41 7.14 -38.42 35.08
N ALA A 42 8.16 -37.98 35.83
CA ALA A 42 8.77 -36.67 35.65
C ALA A 42 9.44 -36.50 34.28
N GLU A 43 10.09 -37.55 33.78
CA GLU A 43 10.68 -37.60 32.43
C GLU A 43 9.61 -37.46 31.35
N LEU A 44 8.51 -38.22 31.47
CA LEU A 44 7.41 -38.16 30.52
C LEU A 44 6.79 -36.77 30.45
N MET A 45 6.58 -36.12 31.61
CA MET A 45 6.08 -34.75 31.67
C MET A 45 7.03 -33.75 30.99
N LEU A 46 8.34 -33.94 31.18
CA LEU A 46 9.37 -33.12 30.55
C LEU A 46 9.39 -33.28 29.03
N HIS A 47 9.30 -34.52 28.53
CA HIS A 47 9.21 -34.81 27.10
C HIS A 47 7.96 -34.15 26.48
N GLN A 48 6.79 -34.34 27.10
CA GLN A 48 5.54 -33.71 26.64
C GLN A 48 5.60 -32.18 26.67
N LYS A 49 6.31 -31.60 27.64
CA LYS A 49 6.53 -30.14 27.69
C LYS A 49 7.40 -29.70 26.51
N LEU A 50 8.49 -30.40 26.23
CA LEU A 50 9.38 -30.11 25.10
C LEU A 50 8.66 -30.25 23.75
N GLU A 51 7.83 -31.26 23.58
CA GLU A 51 7.02 -31.42 22.36
C GLU A 51 6.06 -30.24 22.15
N ARG A 52 5.36 -29.82 23.22
CA ARG A 52 4.48 -28.64 23.17
C ARG A 52 5.24 -27.36 22.83
N LEU A 53 6.39 -27.13 23.46
CA LEU A 53 7.26 -25.98 23.17
C LEU A 53 7.75 -25.99 21.72
N TYR A 54 8.12 -27.16 21.20
CA TYR A 54 8.55 -27.29 19.80
C TYR A 54 7.42 -26.94 18.82
N ILE A 55 6.20 -27.44 19.06
CA ILE A 55 5.03 -27.13 18.24
C ILE A 55 4.72 -25.63 18.29
N SER A 56 4.71 -25.05 19.49
CA SER A 56 4.42 -23.63 19.72
C SER A 56 5.43 -22.71 19.03
N THR A 57 6.72 -22.93 19.27
CA THR A 57 7.80 -22.12 18.66
C THR A 57 7.85 -22.26 17.13
N ARG A 58 7.51 -23.44 16.59
CA ARG A 58 7.35 -23.65 15.16
C ARG A 58 6.16 -22.85 14.59
N ALA A 59 5.00 -22.90 15.25
CA ALA A 59 3.83 -22.15 14.84
C ALA A 59 4.09 -20.63 14.87
N ALA A 60 4.72 -20.13 15.95
CA ALA A 60 5.15 -18.75 16.08
C ALA A 60 6.11 -18.34 14.95
N LYS A 61 7.13 -19.15 14.63
CA LYS A 61 8.06 -18.88 13.51
C LYS A 61 7.31 -18.75 12.18
N HIS A 62 6.31 -19.58 11.91
CA HIS A 62 5.50 -19.49 10.69
C HIS A 62 4.67 -18.19 10.66
N PHE A 63 3.96 -17.90 11.75
CA PHE A 63 3.16 -16.69 11.84
C PHE A 63 4.01 -15.42 11.68
N GLN A 64 5.18 -15.36 12.33
CA GLN A 64 6.13 -14.26 12.17
C GLN A 64 6.60 -14.09 10.73
N ARG A 65 6.84 -15.18 9.99
CA ARG A 65 7.19 -15.11 8.56
C ARG A 65 6.06 -14.57 7.70
N ASP A 66 4.82 -14.94 8.01
CA ASP A 66 3.65 -14.48 7.27
C ASP A 66 3.39 -12.99 7.53
N ILE A 67 3.58 -12.52 8.77
CA ILE A 67 3.58 -11.08 9.08
C ILE A 67 4.65 -10.35 8.28
N VAL A 68 5.91 -10.80 8.32
CA VAL A 68 7.01 -10.15 7.60
C VAL A 68 6.70 -10.04 6.10
N ARG A 69 6.23 -11.11 5.47
CA ARG A 69 5.85 -11.11 4.05
C ARG A 69 4.69 -10.17 3.75
N GLY A 70 3.65 -10.18 4.59
CA GLY A 70 2.50 -9.30 4.44
C GLY A 70 2.89 -7.82 4.55
N VAL A 71 3.70 -7.48 5.55
CA VAL A 71 4.20 -6.12 5.78
C VAL A 71 5.13 -5.67 4.65
N GLU A 72 6.07 -6.52 4.21
CA GLU A 72 6.94 -6.20 3.07
C GLU A 72 6.14 -5.98 1.77
N GLY A 73 5.14 -6.82 1.51
CA GLY A 73 4.23 -6.67 0.38
C GLY A 73 3.41 -5.37 0.44
N TYR A 74 2.94 -5.01 1.64
CA TYR A 74 2.27 -3.74 1.90
C TYR A 74 3.22 -2.55 1.66
N ILE A 75 4.47 -2.62 2.12
CA ILE A 75 5.49 -1.58 1.89
C ILE A 75 5.72 -1.39 0.40
N VAL A 76 5.96 -2.46 -0.36
CA VAL A 76 6.22 -2.38 -1.80
C VAL A 76 5.04 -1.76 -2.54
N THR A 77 3.82 -2.18 -2.22
CA THR A 77 2.60 -1.62 -2.84
C THR A 77 2.37 -0.17 -2.43
N GLY A 78 2.57 0.15 -1.15
CA GLY A 78 2.44 1.47 -0.60
C GLY A 78 3.42 2.47 -1.24
N SER A 79 4.68 2.06 -1.47
CA SER A 79 5.68 2.91 -2.12
C SER A 79 5.25 3.32 -3.54
N LYS A 80 4.66 2.39 -4.30
CA LYS A 80 4.09 2.71 -5.63
C LYS A 80 2.94 3.72 -5.51
N GLN A 81 2.08 3.58 -4.50
CA GLN A 81 1.01 4.55 -4.28
C GLN A 81 1.55 5.94 -3.92
N VAL A 82 2.62 6.01 -3.13
CA VAL A 82 3.33 7.26 -2.79
C VAL A 82 3.91 7.92 -4.05
N GLU A 83 4.54 7.14 -4.94
CA GLU A 83 5.06 7.66 -6.22
C GLU A 83 3.96 8.25 -7.09
N ILE A 84 2.84 7.52 -7.26
CA ILE A 84 1.68 7.99 -8.03
C ILE A 84 1.08 9.27 -7.40
N GLY A 85 0.91 9.28 -6.08
CA GLY A 85 0.36 10.43 -5.37
C GLY A 85 1.26 11.67 -5.44
N ASN A 86 2.57 11.49 -5.35
CA ASN A 86 3.55 12.56 -5.52
C ASN A 86 3.50 13.12 -6.95
N LYS A 87 3.36 12.26 -7.97
CA LYS A 87 3.20 12.69 -9.35
C LYS A 87 1.93 13.52 -9.56
N LEU A 88 0.80 13.05 -9.01
CA LEU A 88 -0.47 13.79 -9.06
C LEU A 88 -0.37 15.15 -8.36
N SER A 89 0.28 15.19 -7.20
CA SER A 89 0.58 16.44 -6.49
C SER A 89 1.41 17.38 -7.37
N GLU A 90 2.48 16.89 -7.96
CA GLU A 90 3.39 17.68 -8.79
C GLU A 90 2.69 18.28 -10.02
N ASP A 91 1.89 17.48 -10.72
CA ASP A 91 1.14 17.94 -11.90
C ASP A 91 0.10 19.01 -11.52
N SER A 92 -0.58 18.84 -10.38
CA SER A 92 -1.52 19.84 -9.84
C SER A 92 -0.80 21.15 -9.44
N ARG A 93 0.37 21.02 -8.82
CA ARG A 93 1.21 22.16 -8.43
C ARG A 93 1.69 22.94 -9.65
N LYS A 94 2.12 22.24 -10.69
CA LYS A 94 2.58 22.82 -11.95
C LYS A 94 1.47 23.67 -12.59
N TYR A 95 0.28 23.10 -12.75
CA TYR A 95 -0.88 23.84 -13.26
C TYR A 95 -1.17 25.11 -12.42
N GLY A 96 -1.13 24.97 -11.10
CA GLY A 96 -1.39 26.07 -10.18
C GLY A 96 -0.37 27.22 -10.27
N ILE A 97 0.91 26.92 -10.50
CA ILE A 97 1.98 27.92 -10.60
C ILE A 97 2.02 28.58 -11.99
N GLU A 98 1.82 27.81 -13.05
CA GLU A 98 1.84 28.33 -14.42
C GLU A 98 0.73 29.36 -14.67
N ASN A 99 -0.35 29.31 -13.87
CA ASN A 99 -1.44 30.29 -13.83
C ASN A 99 -1.87 30.75 -15.23
N THR A 100 -2.14 29.77 -16.11
CA THR A 100 -2.53 29.97 -17.51
C THR A 100 -3.93 30.58 -17.67
N CYS A 101 -4.61 30.87 -16.57
CA CYS A 101 -5.94 31.46 -16.55
C CYS A 101 -5.89 32.93 -16.99
N THR A 102 -6.62 33.25 -18.05
CA THR A 102 -6.76 34.62 -18.59
C THR A 102 -7.82 35.44 -17.84
N SER A 103 -8.69 34.80 -17.06
CA SER A 103 -9.69 35.44 -16.19
C SER A 103 -9.81 34.70 -14.86
N GLY A 104 -9.51 35.37 -13.75
CA GLY A 104 -9.54 34.79 -12.40
C GLY A 104 -8.39 33.82 -12.10
N ASN A 105 -8.27 33.40 -10.83
CA ASN A 105 -7.21 32.48 -10.39
C ASN A 105 -7.71 31.36 -9.44
N THR A 106 -9.04 31.15 -9.38
CA THR A 106 -9.63 30.24 -8.40
C THR A 106 -9.20 28.78 -8.59
N LEU A 107 -9.24 28.28 -9.83
CA LEU A 107 -8.82 26.91 -10.13
C LEU A 107 -7.32 26.71 -9.91
N SER A 108 -6.48 27.68 -10.28
CA SER A 108 -5.05 27.64 -10.02
C SER A 108 -4.74 27.60 -8.51
N ARG A 109 -5.43 28.41 -7.70
CA ARG A 109 -5.31 28.37 -6.23
C ARG A 109 -5.77 27.04 -5.64
N ALA A 110 -6.93 26.54 -6.07
CA ALA A 110 -7.42 25.23 -5.63
C ALA A 110 -6.41 24.11 -6.00
N ALA A 111 -5.85 24.14 -7.21
CA ALA A 111 -4.84 23.17 -7.62
C ALA A 111 -3.57 23.22 -6.75
N VAL A 112 -3.10 24.41 -6.35
CA VAL A 112 -1.98 24.55 -5.40
C VAL A 112 -2.35 23.98 -4.02
N ASN A 113 -3.50 24.31 -3.47
CA ASN A 113 -3.93 23.81 -2.15
C ASN A 113 -4.06 22.28 -2.15
N PHE A 114 -4.70 21.71 -3.19
CA PHE A 114 -4.79 20.27 -3.39
C PHE A 114 -3.41 19.62 -3.50
N SER A 115 -2.50 20.19 -4.30
CA SER A 115 -1.14 19.65 -4.45
C SER A 115 -0.41 19.57 -3.11
N ARG A 116 -0.45 20.65 -2.32
CA ARG A 116 0.22 20.71 -1.02
C ARG A 116 -0.33 19.67 -0.06
N ALA A 117 -1.65 19.57 0.07
CA ALA A 117 -2.27 18.57 0.93
C ALA A 117 -1.98 17.14 0.45
N ARG A 118 -2.01 16.89 -0.87
CA ARG A 118 -1.66 15.58 -1.42
C ARG A 118 -0.22 15.19 -1.11
N ALA A 119 0.75 16.08 -1.33
CA ALA A 119 2.15 15.85 -0.97
C ALA A 119 2.33 15.55 0.52
N GLN A 120 1.61 16.25 1.40
CA GLN A 120 1.64 15.99 2.84
C GLN A 120 1.09 14.60 3.18
N MET A 121 -0.05 14.20 2.60
CA MET A 121 -0.60 12.86 2.81
C MET A 121 0.35 11.75 2.35
N GLU A 122 1.02 11.93 1.22
CA GLU A 122 2.01 10.95 0.74
C GLU A 122 3.27 10.91 1.60
N LYS A 123 3.69 12.05 2.15
CA LYS A 123 4.77 12.10 3.14
C LYS A 123 4.42 11.29 4.39
N GLU A 124 3.22 11.47 4.94
CA GLU A 124 2.77 10.70 6.09
C GLU A 124 2.62 9.21 5.79
N ARG A 125 2.20 8.85 4.57
CA ARG A 125 2.21 7.46 4.11
C ARG A 125 3.63 6.91 4.05
N GLY A 126 4.59 7.66 3.51
CA GLY A 126 6.00 7.27 3.52
C GLY A 126 6.54 7.00 4.94
N ASN A 127 6.16 7.85 5.91
CA ASN A 127 6.50 7.65 7.32
C ASN A 127 5.91 6.34 7.89
N LEU A 128 4.64 6.03 7.57
CA LEU A 128 3.99 4.78 7.95
C LEU A 128 4.74 3.56 7.40
N LEU A 129 5.03 3.55 6.09
CA LEU A 129 5.71 2.42 5.44
C LEU A 129 7.12 2.22 6.02
N LYS A 130 7.82 3.32 6.34
CA LYS A 130 9.11 3.26 7.04
C LYS A 130 8.97 2.66 8.43
N SER A 131 7.96 3.07 9.20
CA SER A 131 7.66 2.50 10.52
C SER A 131 7.41 1.00 10.44
N PHE A 132 6.60 0.56 9.47
CA PHE A 132 6.36 -0.86 9.22
C PHE A 132 7.65 -1.63 8.92
N GLY A 133 8.55 -1.05 8.11
CA GLY A 133 9.84 -1.66 7.81
C GLY A 133 10.72 -1.84 9.06
N THR A 134 10.98 -0.74 9.77
CA THR A 134 11.97 -0.70 10.84
C THR A 134 11.44 -1.20 12.18
N GLN A 135 10.16 -0.93 12.49
CA GLN A 135 9.57 -1.30 13.76
C GLN A 135 8.91 -2.67 13.75
N VAL A 136 8.54 -3.23 12.59
CA VAL A 136 7.80 -4.50 12.51
C VAL A 136 8.58 -5.55 11.72
N ALA A 137 8.85 -5.31 10.44
CA ALA A 137 9.43 -6.33 9.57
C ALA A 137 10.86 -6.70 9.97
N GLU A 138 11.73 -5.72 10.23
CA GLU A 138 13.13 -5.96 10.63
C GLU A 138 13.28 -6.79 11.92
N PRO A 139 12.65 -6.42 13.05
CA PRO A 139 12.76 -7.21 14.29
C PRO A 139 12.22 -8.64 14.14
N LEU A 140 11.09 -8.83 13.45
CA LEU A 140 10.52 -10.17 13.25
C LEU A 140 11.37 -11.01 12.31
N ARG A 141 11.96 -10.41 11.27
CA ARG A 141 12.90 -11.11 10.36
C ARG A 141 14.14 -11.58 11.12
N ALA A 142 14.71 -10.71 11.95
CA ALA A 142 15.85 -11.06 12.80
C ALA A 142 15.50 -12.20 13.76
N MET A 143 14.30 -12.19 14.35
CA MET A 143 13.83 -13.26 15.23
C MET A 143 13.65 -14.60 14.51
N VAL A 144 13.09 -14.59 13.31
CA VAL A 144 12.88 -15.80 12.50
C VAL A 144 14.22 -16.43 12.07
N MET A 145 15.22 -15.59 11.80
CA MET A 145 16.55 -16.02 11.33
C MET A 145 17.58 -16.15 12.46
N GLY A 146 17.19 -15.87 13.71
CA GLY A 146 18.11 -15.80 14.84
C GLY A 146 18.63 -17.15 15.31
N ALA A 147 19.90 -17.18 15.72
CA ALA A 147 20.56 -18.33 16.33
C ALA A 147 19.83 -18.92 17.56
N PRO A 148 19.23 -18.13 18.48
CA PRO A 148 18.66 -18.67 19.71
C PRO A 148 17.59 -19.75 19.52
N LEU A 149 16.76 -19.63 18.47
CA LEU A 149 15.73 -20.63 18.17
C LEU A 149 16.34 -21.93 17.64
N GLU A 150 17.37 -21.85 16.80
CA GLU A 150 18.02 -23.05 16.26
C GLU A 150 18.88 -23.74 17.33
N ASP A 151 19.56 -22.98 18.19
CA ASP A 151 20.32 -23.51 19.32
C ASP A 151 19.40 -24.26 20.31
N ALA A 152 18.25 -23.68 20.68
CA ALA A 152 17.26 -24.33 21.54
C ALA A 152 16.70 -25.61 20.91
N ARG A 153 16.49 -25.62 19.59
CA ARG A 153 16.06 -26.83 18.84
C ARG A 153 17.14 -27.90 18.82
N HIS A 154 18.41 -27.52 18.69
CA HIS A 154 19.53 -28.46 18.75
C HIS A 154 19.60 -29.13 20.13
N LEU A 155 19.40 -28.38 21.22
CA LEU A 155 19.29 -28.95 22.57
C LEU A 155 18.14 -29.95 22.68
N ALA A 156 16.95 -29.59 22.20
CA ALA A 156 15.79 -30.49 22.20
C ALA A 156 16.04 -31.78 21.39
N GLN A 157 16.71 -31.69 20.24
CA GLN A 157 17.10 -32.86 19.44
C GLN A 157 18.15 -33.74 20.12
N ARG A 158 19.12 -33.13 20.83
CA ARG A 158 20.11 -33.90 21.61
C ARG A 158 19.42 -34.66 22.75
N TYR A 159 18.46 -34.01 23.44
CA TYR A 159 17.65 -34.66 24.47
C TYR A 159 16.87 -35.85 23.89
N ASP A 160 16.21 -35.69 22.74
CA ASP A 160 15.44 -36.77 22.12
C ASP A 160 16.31 -37.99 21.75
N ARG A 161 17.53 -37.76 21.25
CA ARG A 161 18.51 -38.84 21.00
C ARG A 161 18.91 -39.56 22.29
N MET A 162 19.25 -38.80 23.34
CA MET A 162 19.65 -39.37 24.62
C MET A 162 18.52 -40.16 25.28
N ARG A 163 17.28 -39.72 25.10
CA ARG A 163 16.08 -40.43 25.55
C ARG A 163 15.92 -41.77 24.85
N GLN A 164 16.07 -41.81 23.52
CA GLN A 164 16.03 -43.06 22.76
C GLN A 164 17.16 -44.03 23.18
N GLU A 165 18.36 -43.51 23.47
CA GLU A 165 19.46 -44.31 24.01
C GLU A 165 19.15 -44.88 25.40
N ALA A 166 18.52 -44.08 26.28
CA ALA A 166 18.06 -44.53 27.59
C ALA A 166 16.97 -45.62 27.48
N GLU A 167 15.98 -45.44 26.60
CA GLU A 167 14.93 -46.44 26.33
C GLU A 167 15.53 -47.77 25.83
N ALA A 168 16.50 -47.71 24.91
CA ALA A 168 17.21 -48.90 24.43
C ALA A 168 18.00 -49.58 25.56
N GLN A 169 18.64 -48.80 26.44
CA GLN A 169 19.39 -49.31 27.58
C GLN A 169 18.46 -49.96 28.63
N VAL A 170 17.25 -49.46 28.85
CA VAL A 170 16.24 -50.09 29.73
C VAL A 170 15.88 -51.50 29.23
N ILE A 171 15.63 -51.65 27.94
CA ILE A 171 15.32 -52.96 27.34
C ILE A 171 16.50 -53.93 27.54
N GLU A 172 17.72 -53.42 27.38
CA GLU A 172 18.94 -54.21 27.50
C GLU A 172 19.24 -54.63 28.95
N VAL A 173 18.94 -53.77 29.94
CA VAL A 173 18.97 -54.12 31.37
C VAL A 173 17.95 -55.22 31.67
N SER A 174 16.70 -55.07 31.21
CA SER A 174 15.64 -56.08 31.39
C SER A 174 16.04 -57.45 30.83
N LYS A 175 16.63 -57.49 29.61
CA LYS A 175 17.16 -58.73 29.02
C LYS A 175 18.26 -59.38 29.85
N ARG A 176 19.15 -58.59 30.46
CA ARG A 176 20.22 -59.12 31.34
C ARG A 176 19.67 -59.61 32.66
N GLN A 177 18.67 -58.94 33.23
CA GLN A 177 17.98 -59.39 34.45
C GLN A 177 17.35 -60.77 34.26
N THR A 178 16.62 -60.99 33.16
CA THR A 178 16.04 -62.32 32.85
C THR A 178 17.12 -63.40 32.73
N LYS A 179 18.25 -63.11 32.05
CA LYS A 179 19.37 -64.06 31.92
C LYS A 179 20.04 -64.39 33.25
N VAL A 180 20.12 -63.42 34.17
CA VAL A 180 20.63 -63.64 35.53
C VAL A 180 19.68 -64.51 36.35
N MET A 181 18.36 -64.36 36.17
CA MET A 181 17.36 -65.21 36.83
C MET A 181 17.37 -66.65 36.31
N GLU A 182 17.63 -66.86 35.01
CA GLU A 182 17.68 -68.18 34.37
C GLU A 182 19.05 -68.88 34.55
N GLY A 183 20.12 -68.10 34.74
CA GLY A 183 21.49 -68.61 34.87
C GLY A 183 21.88 -68.94 36.31
N THR A 184 22.26 -70.18 36.60
CA THR A 184 22.79 -70.59 37.90
C THR A 184 24.12 -69.89 38.20
N GLY A 185 24.07 -68.82 39.01
CA GLY A 185 25.21 -68.34 39.81
C GLY A 185 26.47 -67.89 39.06
N ASN A 186 26.38 -67.52 37.77
CA ASN A 186 27.55 -67.07 37.02
C ASN A 186 27.93 -65.62 37.40
N PRO A 187 29.06 -65.38 38.07
CA PRO A 187 29.47 -64.04 38.51
C PRO A 187 29.70 -63.06 37.35
N GLU A 188 30.01 -63.55 36.14
CA GLU A 188 30.17 -62.71 34.95
C GLU A 188 28.83 -62.14 34.46
N LEU A 189 27.72 -62.86 34.63
CA LEU A 189 26.39 -62.36 34.26
C LEU A 189 25.95 -61.23 35.19
N PHE A 190 26.24 -61.34 36.49
CA PHE A 190 25.99 -60.29 37.48
C PHE A 190 26.82 -59.03 37.18
N ALA A 191 28.13 -59.18 36.94
CA ALA A 191 28.98 -58.04 36.60
C ALA A 191 28.51 -57.29 35.34
N ARG A 192 28.05 -58.03 34.32
CA ARG A 192 27.49 -57.44 33.09
C ARG A 192 26.15 -56.75 33.31
N LEU A 193 25.30 -57.26 34.22
CA LEU A 193 24.05 -56.62 34.60
C LEU A 193 24.33 -55.31 35.34
N GLU A 194 25.22 -55.34 36.34
CA GLU A 194 25.62 -54.18 37.13
C GLU A 194 26.21 -53.07 36.24
N ALA A 195 27.08 -53.42 35.29
CA ALA A 195 27.61 -52.47 34.32
C ALA A 195 26.50 -51.85 33.43
N ALA A 196 25.48 -52.63 33.05
CA ALA A 196 24.36 -52.14 32.25
C ALA A 196 23.43 -51.22 33.06
N GLU A 197 23.23 -51.50 34.35
CA GLU A 197 22.45 -50.69 35.29
C GLU A 197 23.18 -49.37 35.61
N SER A 198 24.49 -49.40 35.86
CA SER A 198 25.31 -48.19 36.02
C SER A 198 25.22 -47.28 34.79
N LYS A 199 25.35 -47.85 33.59
CA LYS A 199 25.22 -47.08 32.34
C LYS A 199 23.81 -46.48 32.17
N LEU A 200 22.77 -47.21 32.57
CA LEU A 200 21.40 -46.69 32.55
C LEU A 200 21.24 -45.52 33.52
N GLN A 201 21.82 -45.60 34.72
CA GLN A 201 21.79 -44.53 35.71
C GLN A 201 22.50 -43.27 35.19
N ASP A 202 23.65 -43.42 34.54
CA ASP A 202 24.38 -42.32 33.90
C ASP A 202 23.59 -41.69 32.75
N LEU A 203 22.91 -42.49 31.93
CA LEU A 203 22.04 -41.98 30.87
C LEU A 203 20.85 -41.22 31.45
N LYS A 204 20.19 -41.75 32.48
CA LYS A 204 19.06 -41.07 33.14
C LYS A 204 19.46 -39.74 33.77
N SER A 205 20.63 -39.66 34.41
CA SER A 205 21.13 -38.42 35.02
C SER A 205 21.46 -37.36 33.98
N ASN A 206 22.21 -37.73 32.93
CA ASN A 206 22.55 -36.85 31.82
C ASN A 206 21.31 -36.37 31.06
N MET A 207 20.35 -37.27 30.83
CA MET A 207 19.08 -36.96 30.16
C MET A 207 18.27 -35.95 30.96
N SER A 208 18.23 -36.09 32.29
CA SER A 208 17.53 -35.15 33.18
C SER A 208 18.14 -33.74 33.10
N ILE A 209 19.46 -33.63 33.11
CA ILE A 209 20.17 -32.34 33.00
C ILE A 209 19.89 -31.70 31.64
N LEU A 210 20.12 -32.44 30.55
CA LEU A 210 19.94 -31.95 29.20
C LEU A 210 18.48 -31.60 28.89
N GLY A 211 17.53 -32.38 29.40
CA GLY A 211 16.11 -32.11 29.25
C GLY A 211 15.68 -30.82 29.95
N LYS A 212 16.21 -30.55 31.16
CA LYS A 212 15.97 -29.28 31.87
C LYS A 212 16.54 -28.09 31.10
N GLU A 213 17.76 -28.23 30.57
CA GLU A 213 18.42 -27.20 29.76
C GLU A 213 17.62 -26.91 28.48
N ALA A 214 17.26 -27.95 27.72
CA ALA A 214 16.45 -27.83 26.51
C ALA A 214 15.08 -27.20 26.81
N ALA A 215 14.41 -27.61 27.89
CA ALA A 215 13.10 -27.08 28.24
C ALA A 215 13.17 -25.60 28.65
N SER A 216 14.23 -25.21 29.38
CA SER A 216 14.48 -23.81 29.75
C SER A 216 14.74 -22.95 28.51
N ALA A 217 15.64 -23.39 27.63
CA ALA A 217 15.97 -22.68 26.39
C ALA A 217 14.76 -22.53 25.46
N MET A 218 14.00 -23.60 25.24
CA MET A 218 12.81 -23.58 24.39
C MET A 218 11.69 -22.71 24.97
N ALA A 219 11.50 -22.70 26.31
CA ALA A 219 10.52 -21.84 26.96
C ALA A 219 10.93 -20.35 26.90
N ALA A 220 12.21 -20.05 27.04
CA ALA A 220 12.72 -18.69 26.88
C ALA A 220 12.49 -18.17 25.45
N VAL A 221 12.75 -19.00 24.43
CA VAL A 221 12.48 -18.67 23.03
C VAL A 221 10.99 -18.48 22.76
N GLU A 222 10.13 -19.36 23.29
CA GLU A 222 8.67 -19.21 23.15
C GLU A 222 8.19 -17.87 23.73
N SER A 223 8.60 -17.55 24.97
CA SER A 223 8.25 -16.30 25.63
C SER A 223 8.75 -15.09 24.84
N GLN A 224 9.99 -15.13 24.35
CA GLN A 224 10.55 -14.08 23.52
C GLN A 224 9.78 -13.90 22.22
N GLN A 225 9.42 -15.00 21.54
CA GLN A 225 8.61 -14.97 20.32
C GLN A 225 7.24 -14.34 20.58
N GLN A 226 6.53 -14.75 21.63
CA GLN A 226 5.21 -14.22 21.95
C GLN A 226 5.27 -12.73 22.28
N ASN A 227 6.16 -12.33 23.19
CA ASN A 227 6.28 -10.94 23.63
C ASN A 227 6.69 -10.01 22.50
N MET A 228 7.71 -10.39 21.72
CA MET A 228 8.13 -9.57 20.59
C MET A 228 7.03 -9.48 19.54
N THR A 229 6.41 -10.60 19.15
CA THR A 229 5.35 -10.58 18.12
C THR A 229 4.18 -9.69 18.54
N LEU A 230 3.73 -9.79 19.79
CA LEU A 230 2.69 -8.91 20.32
C LEU A 230 3.11 -7.43 20.24
N GLN A 231 4.31 -7.10 20.71
CA GLN A 231 4.83 -5.73 20.65
C GLN A 231 4.88 -5.20 19.22
N ARG A 232 5.29 -6.03 18.25
CA ARG A 232 5.33 -5.62 16.83
C ARG A 232 3.94 -5.41 16.24
N LEU A 233 2.95 -6.22 16.62
CA LEU A 233 1.55 -5.99 16.23
C LEU A 233 0.99 -4.70 16.81
N ILE A 234 1.30 -4.39 18.06
CA ILE A 234 0.91 -3.12 18.70
C ILE A 234 1.53 -1.94 17.94
N SER A 235 2.85 -1.94 17.69
CA SER A 235 3.52 -0.87 16.95
C SER A 235 2.95 -0.67 15.55
N MET A 236 2.52 -1.74 14.89
CA MET A 236 1.84 -1.68 13.58
C MET A 236 0.50 -0.92 13.70
N ILE A 237 -0.34 -1.29 14.66
CA ILE A 237 -1.65 -0.67 14.89
C ILE A 237 -1.49 0.80 15.29
N GLU A 238 -0.56 1.12 16.18
CA GLU A 238 -0.28 2.49 16.61
C GLU A 238 0.22 3.36 15.45
N SER A 239 1.08 2.81 14.59
CA SER A 239 1.56 3.51 13.40
C SER A 239 0.42 3.78 12.41
N GLU A 240 -0.46 2.81 12.14
CA GLU A 240 -1.63 3.02 11.28
C GLU A 240 -2.57 4.08 11.85
N ARG A 241 -2.88 3.98 13.15
CA ARG A 241 -3.75 4.95 13.82
C ARG A 241 -3.17 6.36 13.68
N ALA A 242 -1.89 6.55 14.00
CA ALA A 242 -1.24 7.84 13.90
C ALA A 242 -1.25 8.39 12.46
N TYR A 243 -1.03 7.53 11.46
CA TYR A 243 -1.13 7.90 10.05
C TYR A 243 -2.53 8.39 9.69
N HIS A 244 -3.57 7.65 10.04
CA HIS A 244 -4.95 8.01 9.71
C HIS A 244 -5.39 9.30 10.42
N GLU A 245 -5.01 9.48 11.69
CA GLU A 245 -5.26 10.73 12.43
C GLU A 245 -4.62 11.95 11.74
N LYS A 246 -3.40 11.78 11.20
CA LYS A 246 -2.72 12.85 10.44
C LYS A 246 -3.37 13.12 9.09
N VAL A 247 -3.77 12.08 8.36
CA VAL A 247 -4.45 12.21 7.07
C VAL A 247 -5.77 12.95 7.23
N ILE A 248 -6.56 12.63 8.25
CA ILE A 248 -7.83 13.33 8.53
C ILE A 248 -7.58 14.82 8.79
N GLN A 249 -6.59 15.17 9.62
CA GLN A 249 -6.24 16.57 9.87
C GLN A 249 -5.86 17.34 8.58
N ILE A 250 -5.14 16.69 7.66
CA ILE A 250 -4.77 17.28 6.38
C ILE A 250 -6.00 17.48 5.49
N LEU A 251 -6.92 16.49 5.45
CA LEU A 251 -8.14 16.55 4.66
C LEU A 251 -9.12 17.60 5.18
N ASP A 252 -9.32 17.69 6.49
CA ASP A 252 -10.19 18.70 7.10
C ASP A 252 -9.71 20.12 6.78
N HIS A 253 -8.39 20.34 6.83
CA HIS A 253 -7.80 21.62 6.45
C HIS A 253 -8.02 21.92 4.97
N LEU A 254 -7.77 20.93 4.10
CA LEU A 254 -7.96 21.07 2.66
C LEU A 254 -9.42 21.38 2.31
N GLU A 255 -10.37 20.69 2.93
CA GLU A 255 -11.80 20.92 2.73
C GLU A 255 -12.16 22.37 3.07
N GLY A 256 -11.68 22.89 4.20
CA GLY A 256 -11.87 24.29 4.57
C GLY A 256 -11.31 25.28 3.53
N GLU A 257 -10.13 25.00 2.97
CA GLU A 257 -9.54 25.79 1.89
C GLU A 257 -10.39 25.73 0.61
N MET A 258 -10.89 24.54 0.24
CA MET A 258 -11.72 24.33 -0.95
C MET A 258 -13.09 25.01 -0.84
N VAL A 259 -13.74 24.91 0.32
CA VAL A 259 -15.01 25.61 0.60
C VAL A 259 -14.81 27.12 0.51
N SER A 260 -13.69 27.64 1.02
CA SER A 260 -13.36 29.05 0.92
C SER A 260 -13.13 29.51 -0.53
N GLU A 261 -12.50 28.68 -1.37
CA GLU A 261 -12.39 28.96 -2.82
C GLU A 261 -13.76 28.93 -3.51
N ARG A 262 -14.63 27.98 -3.15
CA ARG A 262 -16.00 27.91 -3.69
C ARG A 262 -16.83 29.13 -3.31
N GLN A 263 -16.78 29.57 -2.06
CA GLN A 263 -17.47 30.76 -1.59
C GLN A 263 -16.98 32.03 -2.29
N ARG A 264 -15.69 32.11 -2.68
CA ARG A 264 -15.19 33.21 -3.50
C ARG A 264 -15.83 33.28 -4.89
N ILE A 265 -16.13 32.13 -5.49
CA ILE A 265 -16.85 32.06 -6.77
C ILE A 265 -18.28 32.55 -6.57
N GLU A 266 -18.97 32.07 -5.53
CA GLU A 266 -20.37 32.41 -5.24
C GLU A 266 -20.54 33.88 -4.79
N ALA A 267 -19.52 34.46 -4.14
CA ALA A 267 -19.52 35.85 -3.69
C ALA A 267 -18.94 36.84 -4.73
N ALA A 268 -18.40 36.36 -5.85
CA ALA A 268 -18.05 37.24 -6.95
C ALA A 268 -19.33 37.91 -7.45
N PRO A 269 -19.36 39.24 -7.64
CA PRO A 269 -20.53 39.88 -8.23
C PRO A 269 -20.83 39.18 -9.56
N PRO A 270 -22.11 38.95 -9.91
CA PRO A 270 -22.43 38.47 -11.24
C PRO A 270 -21.71 39.41 -12.19
N THR A 271 -20.75 38.88 -12.98
CA THR A 271 -20.37 39.53 -14.22
C THR A 271 -21.68 39.93 -14.87
N PRO A 272 -21.89 41.21 -15.23
CA PRO A 272 -23.18 41.68 -15.72
C PRO A 272 -23.61 40.70 -16.80
N THR A 273 -24.61 39.90 -16.48
CA THR A 273 -25.31 39.07 -17.43
C THR A 273 -25.88 40.08 -18.40
N MET A 274 -25.27 40.18 -19.58
CA MET A 274 -25.86 40.86 -20.72
C MET A 274 -27.07 40.02 -21.17
N GLU A 275 -28.09 39.93 -20.31
CA GLU A 275 -29.40 39.36 -20.65
C GLU A 275 -30.36 40.40 -21.23
N THR A 276 -29.85 41.61 -21.49
CA THR A 276 -30.46 42.53 -22.44
C THR A 276 -29.32 43.21 -23.19
N PRO A 277 -29.17 43.00 -24.52
CA PRO A 277 -28.28 43.85 -25.27
C PRO A 277 -28.78 45.30 -25.10
N PRO A 278 -27.89 46.27 -24.79
CA PRO A 278 -28.26 47.67 -24.97
C PRO A 278 -28.69 47.84 -26.44
N PRO A 279 -29.67 48.72 -26.76
CA PRO A 279 -30.04 48.96 -28.14
C PRO A 279 -28.77 49.28 -28.93
N PRO A 280 -28.53 48.64 -30.09
CA PRO A 280 -27.30 48.85 -30.82
C PRO A 280 -27.20 50.33 -31.20
N PHE A 281 -26.10 50.96 -30.79
CA PHE A 281 -25.70 52.22 -31.41
C PHE A 281 -25.54 51.95 -32.91
N SER A 282 -26.18 52.80 -33.72
CA SER A 282 -26.24 52.70 -35.18
C SER A 282 -24.85 52.53 -35.81
N PRO A 283 -24.74 51.79 -36.94
CA PRO A 283 -23.48 51.56 -37.62
C PRO A 283 -22.83 52.90 -38.03
N PRO A 284 -21.49 52.98 -38.06
CA PRO A 284 -20.78 54.19 -38.46
C PRO A 284 -21.12 54.55 -39.91
N SER A 285 -21.52 55.80 -40.15
CA SER A 285 -21.77 56.34 -41.51
C SER A 285 -20.46 56.43 -42.30
N TYR A 286 -20.53 56.24 -43.62
CA TYR A 286 -19.37 56.29 -44.53
C TYR A 286 -18.72 57.69 -44.64
N GLU A 287 -19.26 58.71 -43.97
CA GLU A 287 -18.87 60.12 -44.14
C GLU A 287 -17.92 60.70 -43.08
N GLU A 288 -17.50 59.97 -42.04
CA GLU A 288 -16.53 60.48 -41.05
C GLU A 288 -15.05 60.43 -41.52
N ILE A 289 -14.80 60.72 -42.80
CA ILE A 289 -13.44 60.89 -43.36
C ILE A 289 -13.41 62.09 -44.31
N ASN A 290 -13.66 63.30 -43.79
CA ASN A 290 -13.07 64.52 -44.34
C ASN A 290 -13.41 65.72 -43.47
N ASN A 291 -12.45 66.23 -42.70
CA ASN A 291 -12.14 67.66 -42.59
C ASN A 291 -11.05 67.91 -41.54
N ASN A 292 -9.80 68.00 -42.02
CA ASN A 292 -8.96 69.19 -41.81
C ASN A 292 -7.70 69.11 -42.70
N THR A 293 -7.81 69.74 -43.89
CA THR A 293 -6.88 70.74 -44.45
C THR A 293 -5.37 70.45 -44.40
N SER A 294 -4.77 69.83 -45.45
CA SER A 294 -4.05 70.44 -46.62
C SER A 294 -2.51 70.64 -46.41
N PRO A 295 -1.65 70.80 -47.46
CA PRO A 295 -1.07 69.69 -48.23
C PRO A 295 0.45 69.81 -48.58
N SER A 296 1.03 68.72 -49.14
CA SER A 296 2.19 68.61 -50.08
C SER A 296 3.58 68.16 -49.53
N PRO A 297 4.45 67.53 -50.34
CA PRO A 297 4.22 66.35 -51.20
C PRO A 297 5.37 65.29 -51.21
N MET A 298 5.00 64.04 -51.55
CA MET A 298 5.79 62.95 -52.23
C MET A 298 6.97 62.31 -51.50
N GLN A 299 7.28 61.01 -51.57
CA GLN A 299 6.69 59.72 -52.01
C GLN A 299 7.75 58.71 -51.52
N ASN A 300 7.44 57.58 -50.88
CA ASN A 300 7.03 56.37 -51.58
C ASN A 300 6.44 55.36 -50.58
N GLY A 301 5.23 54.89 -50.88
CA GLY A 301 4.29 54.29 -49.95
C GLY A 301 4.61 52.86 -49.54
N SER A 302 4.46 52.62 -48.24
CA SER A 302 4.45 51.33 -47.59
C SER A 302 3.12 50.61 -47.86
N ASN A 303 3.22 49.36 -48.29
CA ASN A 303 2.10 48.47 -48.56
C ASN A 303 1.49 48.02 -47.22
N ASP A 304 0.43 48.68 -46.77
CA ASP A 304 -0.34 48.29 -45.58
C ASP A 304 -1.20 47.07 -45.91
N GLY A 305 -0.65 45.88 -45.63
CA GLY A 305 -1.33 44.61 -45.79
C GLY A 305 -2.36 44.39 -44.68
N GLY A 306 -3.55 44.99 -44.84
CA GLY A 306 -4.70 44.75 -43.96
C GLY A 306 -5.05 43.25 -43.90
N ASN A 307 -4.98 42.66 -42.71
CA ASN A 307 -5.24 41.25 -42.49
C ASN A 307 -6.75 40.93 -42.57
N TYR A 308 -7.23 40.60 -43.77
CA TYR A 308 -8.55 39.98 -43.95
C TYR A 308 -8.60 38.61 -43.28
N PHE A 309 -9.69 38.31 -42.56
CA PHE A 309 -9.93 36.97 -42.00
C PHE A 309 -11.32 36.45 -42.32
N LEU A 310 -11.49 35.13 -42.31
CA LEU A 310 -12.76 34.47 -42.55
C LEU A 310 -13.51 34.32 -41.22
N GLY A 311 -14.81 34.54 -41.23
CA GLY A 311 -15.69 34.23 -40.12
C GLY A 311 -16.92 33.46 -40.59
N GLU A 312 -17.56 32.76 -39.67
CA GLU A 312 -18.82 32.07 -39.88
C GLU A 312 -19.90 32.73 -39.01
N ALA A 313 -21.05 33.06 -39.60
CA ALA A 313 -22.18 33.63 -38.90
C ALA A 313 -22.80 32.59 -37.96
N MET A 314 -22.74 32.82 -36.66
CA MET A 314 -23.34 31.94 -35.66
C MET A 314 -24.86 32.16 -35.56
N PHE A 315 -25.31 33.38 -35.87
CA PHE A 315 -26.71 33.78 -35.82
C PHE A 315 -27.10 34.49 -37.13
N SER A 316 -28.36 34.38 -37.53
CA SER A 316 -28.88 35.19 -38.63
C SER A 316 -29.03 36.65 -38.20
N TYR A 317 -28.72 37.57 -39.09
CA TYR A 317 -28.85 39.01 -38.90
C TYR A 317 -29.59 39.60 -40.09
N ASP A 318 -30.72 40.25 -39.84
CA ASP A 318 -31.49 40.98 -40.84
C ASP A 318 -31.04 42.45 -40.82
N ALA A 319 -30.51 42.93 -41.94
CA ALA A 319 -30.02 44.29 -42.08
C ALA A 319 -31.17 45.30 -41.96
N GLU A 320 -31.02 46.28 -41.08
CA GLU A 320 -32.03 47.33 -40.87
C GLU A 320 -31.82 48.53 -41.79
N SER A 321 -30.66 48.62 -42.45
CA SER A 321 -30.30 49.70 -43.36
C SER A 321 -29.47 49.22 -44.56
N ASP A 322 -29.38 50.05 -45.60
CA ASP A 322 -28.64 49.72 -46.82
C ASP A 322 -27.11 49.65 -46.63
N VAL A 323 -26.60 50.11 -45.48
CA VAL A 323 -25.18 50.00 -45.12
C VAL A 323 -24.86 48.72 -44.36
N GLU A 324 -25.88 47.96 -43.96
CA GLU A 324 -25.76 46.72 -43.21
C GLU A 324 -25.83 45.49 -44.11
N LEU A 325 -25.17 44.42 -43.67
CA LEU A 325 -25.11 43.16 -44.40
C LEU A 325 -26.01 42.11 -43.77
N ASN A 326 -26.99 41.62 -44.53
CA ASN A 326 -27.78 40.46 -44.12
C ASN A 326 -26.90 39.21 -44.00
N LEU A 327 -27.01 38.49 -42.88
CA LEU A 327 -26.32 37.23 -42.64
C LEU A 327 -27.33 36.13 -42.30
N SER A 328 -27.13 34.93 -42.82
CA SER A 328 -27.82 33.73 -42.33
C SER A 328 -26.86 32.91 -41.46
N SER A 329 -27.37 32.28 -40.40
CA SER A 329 -26.56 31.33 -39.61
C SER A 329 -25.90 30.28 -40.53
N GLY A 330 -24.60 30.09 -40.38
CA GLY A 330 -23.73 29.27 -41.23
C GLY A 330 -23.10 29.98 -42.43
N ASP A 331 -23.43 31.25 -42.69
CA ASP A 331 -22.82 32.01 -43.78
C ASP A 331 -21.35 32.33 -43.48
N PHE A 332 -20.50 32.19 -44.51
CA PHE A 332 -19.10 32.60 -44.42
C PHE A 332 -18.93 34.05 -44.89
N VAL A 333 -18.26 34.85 -44.08
CA VAL A 333 -18.04 36.28 -44.30
C VAL A 333 -16.55 36.58 -44.31
N VAL A 334 -16.09 37.34 -45.29
CA VAL A 334 -14.71 37.88 -45.30
C VAL A 334 -14.72 39.20 -44.54
N ILE A 335 -14.14 39.23 -43.35
CA ILE A 335 -14.09 40.41 -42.49
C ILE A 335 -12.89 41.27 -42.93
N ARG A 336 -13.17 42.52 -43.25
CA ARG A 336 -12.20 43.52 -43.70
C ARG A 336 -11.75 44.44 -42.59
N LYS A 337 -12.68 44.82 -41.72
CA LYS A 337 -12.44 45.78 -40.65
C LYS A 337 -13.31 45.45 -39.45
N VAL A 338 -12.75 45.57 -38.25
CA VAL A 338 -13.49 45.51 -36.99
C VAL A 338 -13.38 46.88 -36.34
N SER A 339 -14.51 47.53 -36.12
CA SER A 339 -14.60 48.80 -35.41
C SER A 339 -14.66 48.56 -33.91
N ASN A 340 -14.14 49.50 -33.13
CA ASN A 340 -14.14 49.45 -31.66
C ASN A 340 -15.54 49.61 -31.03
N ASN A 341 -16.57 49.88 -31.83
CA ASN A 341 -17.97 50.05 -31.42
C ASN A 341 -18.81 48.76 -31.59
N GLY A 342 -18.17 47.61 -31.78
CA GLY A 342 -18.87 46.30 -31.87
C GLY A 342 -19.35 45.93 -33.27
N TRP A 343 -19.09 46.76 -34.29
CA TRP A 343 -19.43 46.48 -35.68
C TRP A 343 -18.22 45.98 -36.49
N ALA A 344 -18.46 45.05 -37.41
CA ALA A 344 -17.49 44.60 -38.40
C ALA A 344 -18.00 44.90 -39.81
N GLU A 345 -17.10 45.31 -40.68
CA GLU A 345 -17.36 45.43 -42.11
C GLU A 345 -16.81 44.19 -42.80
N GLY A 346 -17.63 43.56 -43.65
CA GLY A 346 -17.22 42.39 -44.39
C GLY A 346 -18.04 42.18 -45.65
N GLU A 347 -17.74 41.08 -46.33
CA GLU A 347 -18.41 40.68 -47.56
C GLU A 347 -18.92 39.25 -47.46
N CYS A 348 -20.19 39.06 -47.80
CA CYS A 348 -20.83 37.76 -47.92
C CYS A 348 -21.63 37.71 -49.22
N LYS A 349 -21.50 36.63 -49.98
CA LYS A 349 -22.26 36.40 -51.24
C LYS A 349 -22.19 37.58 -52.23
N GLY A 350 -21.05 38.26 -52.29
CA GLY A 350 -20.81 39.40 -53.19
C GLY A 350 -21.44 40.73 -52.75
N LYS A 351 -21.98 40.82 -51.53
CA LYS A 351 -22.49 42.06 -50.93
C LYS A 351 -21.63 42.45 -49.74
N ALA A 352 -21.31 43.74 -49.66
CA ALA A 352 -20.54 44.35 -48.60
C ALA A 352 -21.46 45.14 -47.66
N GLY A 353 -21.16 45.11 -46.37
CA GLY A 353 -21.87 45.91 -45.38
C GLY A 353 -21.39 45.64 -43.97
N TRP A 354 -22.00 46.36 -43.03
CA TRP A 354 -21.73 46.24 -41.60
C TRP A 354 -22.62 45.19 -40.94
N PHE A 355 -22.07 44.46 -39.98
CA PHE A 355 -22.81 43.53 -39.13
C PHE A 355 -22.19 43.50 -37.72
N PRO A 356 -22.94 43.11 -36.69
CA PRO A 356 -22.39 43.01 -35.34
C PRO A 356 -21.30 41.93 -35.25
N VAL A 357 -20.16 42.24 -34.63
CA VAL A 357 -19.02 41.31 -34.48
C VAL A 357 -19.45 40.03 -33.76
N GLU A 358 -20.35 40.15 -32.78
CA GLU A 358 -20.81 39.03 -31.93
C GLU A 358 -21.61 37.98 -32.72
N TYR A 359 -22.09 38.31 -33.91
CA TYR A 359 -22.84 37.39 -34.76
C TYR A 359 -21.93 36.48 -35.57
N VAL A 360 -20.62 36.74 -35.59
CA VAL A 360 -19.66 36.03 -36.44
C VAL A 360 -18.47 35.53 -35.63
N GLU A 361 -18.21 34.23 -35.70
CA GLU A 361 -17.04 33.60 -35.08
C GLU A 361 -15.88 33.52 -36.08
N ARG A 362 -14.68 33.92 -35.66
CA ARG A 362 -13.48 33.83 -36.51
C ARG A 362 -13.15 32.37 -36.81
N ARG A 363 -12.99 32.05 -38.09
CA ARG A 363 -12.54 30.74 -38.55
C ARG A 363 -11.10 30.83 -39.06
N GLU A 364 -10.25 29.89 -38.64
CA GLU A 364 -8.94 29.71 -39.26
C GLU A 364 -9.13 29.11 -40.66
N ARG A 365 -8.35 29.58 -41.65
CA ARG A 365 -8.38 29.03 -43.01
C ARG A 365 -8.10 27.53 -42.94
N VAL A 366 -9.11 26.70 -43.18
CA VAL A 366 -8.93 25.26 -43.32
C VAL A 366 -8.17 25.05 -44.63
N LEU A 367 -6.92 24.57 -44.55
CA LEU A 367 -6.20 24.05 -45.71
C LEU A 367 -7.08 23.00 -46.41
N ALA A 368 -7.16 23.05 -47.74
CA ALA A 368 -7.98 22.17 -48.59
C ALA A 368 -7.64 20.66 -48.51
N SER A 369 -6.88 20.21 -47.51
CA SER A 369 -6.46 18.83 -47.28
C SER A 369 -7.29 18.07 -46.23
N LYS A 370 -8.42 18.63 -45.76
CA LYS A 370 -9.40 17.89 -44.93
C LYS A 370 -10.81 17.86 -45.54
N VAL A 371 -10.92 17.68 -46.85
CA VAL A 371 -12.13 17.11 -47.43
C VAL A 371 -12.01 15.59 -47.29
N THR A 372 -12.59 15.04 -46.23
CA THR A 372 -12.90 13.61 -46.19
C THR A 372 -13.96 13.39 -47.27
N GLN A 373 -13.56 12.83 -48.41
CA GLN A 373 -14.51 12.31 -49.39
C GLN A 373 -15.31 11.21 -48.69
N VAL A 374 -16.56 11.52 -48.38
CA VAL A 374 -17.60 10.53 -48.21
C VAL A 374 -18.22 10.38 -49.59
N TYR A 375 -17.87 9.28 -50.27
CA TYR A 375 -18.80 8.32 -50.86
C TYR A 375 -18.02 7.08 -51.32
#